data_AF-A0AAW5U2H0-F1
#
_entry.id   AF-A0AAW5U2H0-F1
#
_cell.length_a   1.000
_cell.length_b   1.000
_cell.length_c   1.000
_cell.angle_alpha   90.00
_cell.angle_beta   90.00
_cell.angle_gamma   90.00
#
_symmetry.space_group_name_H-M   'P 1'
#
loop_
_entity.id
_entity.type
_entity.pdbx_description
1 polymer ?
#
loop_
_entity_poly.entity_id
_entity_poly.type
_entity_poly.pdbx_seq_one_letter_code
_entity_poly.pdbx_strand_id
1 'polypeptide(L)'
;MNKKFLAMAALALITTGAQAKVKLPHILGDNMILQQNTEASLWGWDKPGTIVEVTTSWSGQKYSAKTGKDGKWAIKVQTPKASYTPLSITFDDGEKTTLNNVLAGEVWVCAGQSNMEMPVKGFGNCPVEGYNKAVLEANQYKGVHYVKIPSVMSSKPLDDANCEWKEVNPETVGDASATGYFFAQVINKTLDIPVGLVMANKGGSRVESWLDRDYLKKNTKEDLDSVKMTKNPKFKWDFLYPLLWGNGTFHPILNYSVKGILFYQGCSNVGDPDGQYTKRLADLVAQWRRDFKQGELPFYFVQIAPYHNGDVNGDWGPKLREQQFNAAKVIPNSGIVCTEDLVYPYEVEQIHPCQKQPVGERLALQALSKTYGMKGLFSESMTFKEMKIVGDTVKVHFDNTYGAYNRFEGIEGFEVAGEDKVFHKATAKHFWQEGNDPWNECVIVTSPEVKKPVALRYCFRNFQLGNMANAGNLPLFPFRTDNW
;
A
#
# COMPACT_ATOMS: atom_id res chain seq x y z
N MET A 1 54.46 -23.43 -55.14
CA MET A 1 54.01 -22.45 -54.13
C MET A 1 52.91 -23.08 -53.28
N ASN A 2 53.20 -23.28 -51.99
CA ASN A 2 52.48 -24.20 -51.10
C ASN A 2 51.11 -23.66 -50.63
N LYS A 3 50.03 -24.29 -51.08
CA LYS A 3 48.65 -24.09 -50.58
C LYS A 3 48.44 -24.48 -49.11
N LYS A 4 49.48 -24.94 -48.41
CA LYS A 4 49.44 -25.32 -46.98
C LYS A 4 49.71 -24.16 -46.01
N PHE A 5 50.16 -23.00 -46.49
CA PHE A 5 50.46 -21.84 -45.62
C PHE A 5 49.29 -20.87 -45.42
N LEU A 6 48.26 -20.88 -46.27
CA LEU A 6 47.07 -20.04 -46.08
C LEU A 6 46.05 -20.61 -45.09
N ALA A 7 46.13 -21.91 -44.75
CA ALA A 7 45.18 -22.55 -43.82
C ALA A 7 45.55 -22.34 -42.34
N MET A 8 46.78 -21.94 -42.02
CA MET A 8 47.19 -21.63 -40.64
C MET A 8 47.05 -20.16 -40.24
N ALA A 9 46.84 -19.25 -41.19
CA ALA A 9 46.60 -17.83 -40.89
C ALA A 9 45.13 -17.51 -40.56
N ALA A 10 44.20 -18.43 -40.82
CA ALA A 10 42.77 -18.26 -40.52
C ALA A 10 42.34 -18.83 -39.14
N LEU A 11 43.25 -19.50 -38.42
CA LEU A 11 42.97 -20.12 -37.11
C LEU A 11 43.47 -19.29 -35.91
N ALA A 12 43.86 -18.04 -36.16
CA ALA A 12 44.19 -17.05 -35.13
C ALA A 12 43.21 -15.87 -35.16
N LEU A 13 41.94 -16.13 -35.51
CA LEU A 13 40.84 -15.33 -34.97
C LEU A 13 40.82 -15.60 -33.48
N ILE A 14 41.61 -14.82 -32.75
CA ILE A 14 41.45 -14.59 -31.32
C ILE A 14 39.96 -14.34 -31.15
N THR A 15 39.27 -15.32 -30.59
CA THR A 15 37.95 -15.12 -30.01
C THR A 15 38.18 -14.16 -28.86
N THR A 16 38.22 -12.85 -29.17
CA THR A 16 37.88 -11.82 -28.21
C THR A 16 36.43 -12.11 -27.88
N GLY A 17 36.22 -13.03 -26.95
CA GLY A 17 34.92 -13.30 -26.38
C GLY A 17 34.50 -11.96 -25.81
N ALA A 18 33.59 -11.26 -26.49
CA ALA A 18 32.96 -10.08 -25.95
C ALA A 18 32.39 -10.50 -24.59
N GLN A 19 33.07 -10.13 -23.50
CA GLN A 19 32.51 -10.29 -22.17
C GLN A 19 31.28 -9.39 -22.16
N ALA A 20 30.12 -10.01 -21.97
CA ALA A 20 28.89 -9.25 -21.89
C ALA A 20 28.88 -8.70 -20.48
N LYS A 21 28.91 -7.38 -20.36
CA LYS A 21 28.84 -6.65 -19.10
C LYS A 21 27.70 -7.15 -18.22
N VAL A 22 27.96 -7.25 -16.92
CA VAL A 22 26.98 -7.58 -15.89
C VAL A 22 25.70 -6.79 -16.10
N LYS A 23 24.58 -7.50 -16.20
CA LYS A 23 23.26 -6.91 -16.37
C LYS A 23 22.56 -6.85 -15.02
N LEU A 24 22.18 -5.64 -14.62
CA LEU A 24 21.38 -5.40 -13.43
C LEU A 24 19.89 -5.30 -13.81
N PRO A 25 18.95 -5.68 -12.93
CA PRO A 25 17.55 -5.31 -13.07
C PRO A 25 17.42 -3.80 -12.97
N HIS A 26 16.48 -3.18 -13.68
CA HIS A 26 16.44 -1.71 -13.77
C HIS A 26 16.15 -1.03 -12.42
N ILE A 27 15.52 -1.73 -11.48
CA ILE A 27 15.31 -1.23 -10.11
C ILE A 27 16.63 -1.07 -9.33
N LEU A 28 17.71 -1.76 -9.73
CA LEU A 28 19.06 -1.51 -9.24
C LEU A 28 19.74 -0.54 -10.20
N GLY A 29 19.53 0.74 -9.98
CA GLY A 29 19.99 1.83 -10.82
C GLY A 29 20.52 3.01 -10.02
N ASP A 30 21.01 4.04 -10.71
CA ASP A 30 21.38 5.31 -10.10
C ASP A 30 20.19 5.91 -9.33
N ASN A 31 20.47 6.70 -8.30
CA ASN A 31 19.46 7.30 -7.41
C ASN A 31 18.62 6.30 -6.62
N MET A 32 18.95 5.01 -6.58
CA MET A 32 18.22 4.06 -5.74
C MET A 32 18.41 4.35 -4.24
N ILE A 33 17.42 3.95 -3.43
CA ILE A 33 17.52 3.97 -1.96
C ILE A 33 17.60 2.54 -1.46
N LEU A 34 18.69 2.18 -0.79
CA LEU A 34 18.84 0.92 -0.09
C LEU A 34 18.17 0.98 1.28
N GLN A 35 17.49 -0.10 1.66
CA GLN A 35 17.03 -0.27 3.03
C GLN A 35 18.22 -0.25 3.99
N GLN A 36 18.17 0.61 5.00
CA GLN A 36 19.22 0.77 6.00
C GLN A 36 19.28 -0.41 6.99
N ASN A 37 20.43 -0.58 7.63
CA ASN A 37 20.66 -1.51 8.75
C ASN A 37 20.14 -2.93 8.50
N THR A 38 20.37 -3.48 7.31
CA THR A 38 19.94 -4.83 6.93
C THR A 38 20.94 -5.49 5.98
N GLU A 39 20.73 -6.77 5.71
CA GLU A 39 21.40 -7.50 4.65
C GLU A 39 20.63 -7.33 3.33
N ALA A 40 20.95 -6.27 2.59
CA ALA A 40 20.26 -5.97 1.35
C ALA A 40 20.68 -6.92 0.22
N SER A 41 19.72 -7.33 -0.60
CA SER A 41 20.00 -8.14 -1.79
C SER A 41 20.46 -7.26 -2.95
N LEU A 42 21.56 -7.67 -3.59
CA LEU A 42 21.95 -7.23 -4.92
C LEU A 42 21.93 -8.46 -5.83
N TRP A 43 21.44 -8.31 -7.06
CA TRP A 43 21.28 -9.43 -7.98
C TRP A 43 21.33 -8.97 -9.42
N GLY A 44 21.50 -9.92 -10.33
CA GLY A 44 21.51 -9.63 -11.75
C GLY A 44 21.77 -10.87 -12.59
N TRP A 45 22.21 -10.63 -13.82
CA TRP A 45 22.52 -11.65 -14.80
C TRP A 45 23.89 -11.43 -15.40
N ASP A 46 24.54 -12.53 -15.75
CA ASP A 46 25.74 -12.60 -16.57
C ASP A 46 25.81 -14.00 -17.20
N LYS A 47 26.82 -14.28 -18.01
CA LYS A 47 27.10 -15.61 -18.54
C LYS A 47 27.25 -16.63 -17.40
N PRO A 48 26.77 -17.88 -17.58
CA PRO A 48 26.94 -18.92 -16.57
C PRO A 48 28.40 -19.16 -16.18
N GLY A 49 28.66 -19.19 -14.87
CA GLY A 49 29.99 -19.42 -14.31
C GLY A 49 30.87 -18.18 -14.15
N THR A 50 30.46 -16.99 -14.62
CA THR A 50 31.14 -15.72 -14.35
C THR A 50 31.15 -15.43 -12.84
N ILE A 51 32.25 -14.84 -12.36
CA ILE A 51 32.35 -14.30 -11.00
C ILE A 51 32.10 -12.80 -11.09
N VAL A 52 31.09 -12.31 -10.38
CA VAL A 52 30.80 -10.89 -10.24
C VAL A 52 31.32 -10.44 -8.87
N GLU A 53 32.30 -9.53 -8.87
CA GLU A 53 32.77 -8.83 -7.67
C GLU A 53 31.91 -7.58 -7.44
N VAL A 54 31.50 -7.35 -6.20
CA VAL A 54 30.71 -6.19 -5.79
C VAL A 54 31.46 -5.44 -4.70
N THR A 55 31.74 -4.15 -4.93
CA THR A 55 32.40 -3.27 -3.97
C THR A 55 31.43 -2.18 -3.51
N THR A 56 31.31 -1.99 -2.20
CA THR A 56 30.39 -1.01 -1.60
C THR A 56 31.16 0.18 -1.00
N SER A 57 30.83 1.42 -1.38
CA SER A 57 31.62 2.60 -1.01
C SER A 57 31.63 2.93 0.50
N TRP A 58 30.60 2.54 1.25
CA TRP A 58 30.46 2.85 2.68
C TRP A 58 31.37 2.02 3.59
N SER A 59 31.82 0.85 3.13
CA SER A 59 32.67 -0.04 3.92
C SER A 59 33.98 -0.39 3.20
N GLY A 60 34.07 -0.14 1.90
CA GLY A 60 35.16 -0.64 1.04
C GLY A 60 35.20 -2.16 0.92
N GLN A 61 34.21 -2.86 1.47
CA GLN A 61 34.16 -4.32 1.42
C GLN A 61 33.90 -4.81 0.01
N LYS A 62 34.53 -5.94 -0.29
CA LYS A 62 34.37 -6.69 -1.52
C LYS A 62 33.59 -7.96 -1.24
N TYR A 63 32.61 -8.20 -2.10
CA TYR A 63 31.75 -9.35 -2.10
C TYR A 63 31.88 -10.05 -3.46
N SER A 64 31.67 -11.35 -3.54
CA SER A 64 31.71 -12.05 -4.83
C SER A 64 30.61 -13.09 -4.94
N ALA A 65 29.92 -13.14 -6.07
CA ALA A 65 28.95 -14.18 -6.40
C ALA A 65 29.30 -14.81 -7.75
N LYS A 66 29.10 -16.12 -7.85
CA LYS A 66 29.23 -16.83 -9.12
C LYS A 66 27.86 -17.01 -9.75
N THR A 67 27.71 -16.71 -11.03
CA THR A 67 26.46 -16.97 -11.75
C THR A 67 26.14 -18.46 -11.83
N GLY A 68 24.88 -18.78 -11.64
CA GLY A 68 24.31 -20.10 -11.84
C GLY A 68 24.27 -20.51 -13.30
N LYS A 69 23.79 -21.73 -13.56
CA LYS A 69 23.58 -22.26 -14.92
C LYS A 69 22.53 -21.47 -15.72
N ASP A 70 21.63 -20.79 -15.02
CA ASP A 70 20.62 -19.88 -15.55
C ASP A 70 21.14 -18.45 -15.77
N GLY A 71 22.43 -18.20 -15.50
CA GLY A 71 23.07 -16.90 -15.62
C GLY A 71 22.73 -15.93 -14.48
N LYS A 72 21.93 -16.35 -13.48
CA LYS A 72 21.56 -15.48 -12.36
C LYS A 72 22.64 -15.49 -11.28
N TRP A 73 22.87 -14.34 -10.66
CA TRP A 73 23.65 -14.22 -9.43
C TRP A 73 22.90 -13.36 -8.41
N ALA A 74 23.16 -13.59 -7.14
CA ALA A 74 22.68 -12.76 -6.05
C ALA A 74 23.68 -12.76 -4.91
N ILE A 75 23.76 -11.63 -4.20
CA ILE A 75 24.59 -11.48 -3.01
C ILE A 75 23.88 -10.63 -1.97
N LYS A 76 24.23 -10.84 -0.70
CA LYS A 76 23.78 -10.03 0.42
C LYS A 76 24.91 -9.10 0.83
N VAL A 77 24.58 -7.82 0.99
CA VAL A 77 25.52 -6.79 1.47
C VAL A 77 24.96 -6.13 2.72
N GLN A 78 25.82 -5.91 3.72
CA GLN A 78 25.41 -5.19 4.91
C GLN A 78 25.29 -3.69 4.58
N THR A 79 24.10 -3.13 4.72
CA THR A 79 23.84 -1.71 4.47
C THR A 79 24.13 -0.87 5.71
N PRO A 80 24.58 0.38 5.53
CA PRO A 80 24.86 1.27 6.65
C PRO A 80 23.56 1.81 7.26
N LYS A 81 23.70 2.52 8.38
CA LYS A 81 22.64 3.38 8.91
C LYS A 81 22.29 4.46 7.87
N ALA A 82 21.04 4.90 7.88
CA ALA A 82 20.58 5.97 7.00
C ALA A 82 21.42 7.23 7.11
N SER A 83 21.66 7.84 5.94
CA SER A 83 22.40 9.09 5.79
C SER A 83 22.06 9.72 4.44
N TYR A 84 22.10 11.06 4.39
CA TYR A 84 21.99 11.82 3.14
C TYR A 84 23.29 11.87 2.32
N THR A 85 24.37 11.22 2.78
CA THR A 85 25.62 11.12 2.04
C THR A 85 25.46 10.18 0.83
N PRO A 86 25.70 10.65 -0.40
CA PRO A 86 25.67 9.79 -1.59
C PRO A 86 26.72 8.68 -1.52
N LEU A 87 26.28 7.46 -1.85
CA LEU A 87 27.09 6.25 -1.92
C LEU A 87 27.18 5.74 -3.35
N SER A 88 28.06 4.76 -3.57
CA SER A 88 28.15 4.03 -4.83
C SER A 88 28.37 2.54 -4.62
N ILE A 89 27.98 1.77 -5.62
CA ILE A 89 28.19 0.31 -5.68
C ILE A 89 28.82 0.00 -7.03
N THR A 90 29.97 -0.66 -7.03
CA THR A 90 30.64 -1.09 -8.25
C THR A 90 30.54 -2.60 -8.40
N PHE A 91 30.05 -3.05 -9.55
CA PHE A 91 30.00 -4.43 -10.00
C PHE A 91 31.09 -4.64 -11.05
N ASP A 92 31.86 -5.71 -10.93
CA ASP A 92 33.01 -6.01 -11.79
C ASP A 92 33.01 -7.51 -12.15
N ASP A 93 32.84 -7.80 -13.43
CA ASP A 93 32.90 -9.14 -14.05
C ASP A 93 34.07 -9.26 -15.04
N GLY A 94 34.99 -8.28 -15.01
CA GLY A 94 35.94 -7.98 -16.09
C GLY A 94 35.67 -6.60 -16.71
N GLU A 95 34.43 -6.09 -16.67
CA GLU A 95 34.05 -4.72 -16.99
C GLU A 95 33.27 -4.06 -15.84
N LYS A 96 33.68 -2.85 -15.46
CA LYS A 96 33.04 -2.14 -14.34
C LYS A 96 31.70 -1.53 -14.71
N THR A 97 30.71 -1.79 -13.87
CA THR A 97 29.42 -1.07 -13.81
C THR A 97 29.30 -0.42 -12.44
N THR A 98 29.05 0.89 -12.37
CA THR A 98 28.91 1.59 -11.08
C THR A 98 27.56 2.27 -11.00
N LEU A 99 26.84 2.01 -9.92
CA LEU A 99 25.65 2.76 -9.53
C LEU A 99 26.07 3.93 -8.64
N ASN A 100 25.55 5.11 -8.95
CA ASN A 100 25.88 6.37 -8.29
C ASN A 100 24.65 6.97 -7.59
N ASN A 101 24.91 7.90 -6.67
CA ASN A 101 23.88 8.57 -5.88
C ASN A 101 22.95 7.58 -5.14
N VAL A 102 23.53 6.48 -4.63
CA VAL A 102 22.79 5.53 -3.81
C VAL A 102 22.67 6.11 -2.41
N LEU A 103 21.46 6.12 -1.83
CA LEU A 103 21.26 6.51 -0.44
C LEU A 103 20.91 5.30 0.42
N ALA A 104 21.28 5.34 1.70
CA ALA A 104 20.75 4.41 2.70
C ALA A 104 19.60 5.08 3.45
N GLY A 105 18.45 4.41 3.55
CA GLY A 105 17.23 4.99 4.10
C GLY A 105 16.16 3.94 4.36
N GLU A 106 14.90 4.36 4.39
CA GLU A 106 13.75 3.45 4.50
C GLU A 106 13.09 3.28 3.14
N VAL A 107 12.77 2.04 2.76
CA VAL A 107 12.15 1.75 1.46
C VAL A 107 10.76 1.18 1.66
N TRP A 108 9.74 1.83 1.11
CA TRP A 108 8.35 1.43 1.25
C TRP A 108 7.73 1.10 -0.10
N VAL A 109 6.99 -0.01 -0.17
CA VAL A 109 6.25 -0.40 -1.36
C VAL A 109 4.88 0.29 -1.35
N CYS A 110 4.53 0.99 -2.43
CA CYS A 110 3.22 1.62 -2.63
C CYS A 110 2.38 0.77 -3.60
N ALA A 111 1.62 -0.18 -3.06
CA ALA A 111 0.86 -1.16 -3.82
C ALA A 111 -0.67 -0.96 -3.77
N GLY A 112 -1.37 -1.60 -4.70
CA GLY A 112 -2.83 -1.54 -4.81
C GLY A 112 -3.30 -0.95 -6.14
N GLN A 113 -4.40 -0.20 -6.11
CA GLN A 113 -5.05 0.30 -7.31
C GLN A 113 -4.95 1.82 -7.47
N SER A 114 -5.90 2.41 -8.21
CA SER A 114 -5.96 3.80 -8.64
C SER A 114 -5.76 4.82 -7.53
N ASN A 115 -6.29 4.61 -6.32
CA ASN A 115 -6.08 5.54 -5.20
C ASN A 115 -4.66 5.49 -4.59
N MET A 116 -3.93 4.37 -4.74
CA MET A 116 -2.48 4.33 -4.49
C MET A 116 -1.69 4.88 -5.69
N GLU A 117 -2.14 4.57 -6.91
CA GLU A 117 -1.47 4.99 -8.15
C GLU A 117 -1.60 6.50 -8.41
N MET A 118 -2.65 7.14 -7.89
CA MET A 118 -2.98 8.53 -8.17
C MET A 118 -1.77 9.42 -7.95
N PRO A 119 -1.28 10.09 -9.00
CA PRO A 119 -0.09 10.91 -8.89
C PRO A 119 -0.41 12.21 -8.16
N VAL A 120 0.60 12.90 -7.62
CA VAL A 120 0.42 14.21 -6.94
C VAL A 120 -0.26 15.24 -7.85
N LYS A 121 -0.04 15.18 -9.16
CA LYS A 121 -0.75 16.03 -10.15
C LYS A 121 -2.21 15.65 -10.40
N GLY A 122 -2.69 14.54 -9.83
CA GLY A 122 -4.03 14.01 -10.01
C GLY A 122 -4.25 13.26 -11.32
N PHE A 123 -5.48 12.76 -11.50
CA PHE A 123 -5.97 12.24 -12.78
C PHE A 123 -6.83 13.29 -13.50
N GLY A 124 -7.27 13.00 -14.73
CA GLY A 124 -8.24 13.84 -15.42
C GLY A 124 -9.50 14.03 -14.58
N ASN A 125 -9.89 15.28 -14.33
CA ASN A 125 -11.03 15.67 -13.47
C ASN A 125 -10.99 15.16 -12.02
N CYS A 126 -9.83 14.68 -11.55
CA CYS A 126 -9.63 14.21 -10.18
C CYS A 126 -8.38 14.90 -9.62
N PRO A 127 -8.49 16.17 -9.17
CA PRO A 127 -7.35 16.89 -8.62
C PRO A 127 -6.92 16.27 -7.28
N VAL A 128 -5.64 16.42 -6.93
CA VAL A 128 -5.17 16.22 -5.55
C VAL A 128 -5.17 17.59 -4.87
N GLU A 129 -5.84 17.69 -3.72
CA GLU A 129 -5.82 18.91 -2.92
C GLU A 129 -4.38 19.24 -2.49
N GLY A 130 -3.98 20.50 -2.66
CA GLY A 130 -2.62 20.95 -2.28
C GLY A 130 -1.52 20.68 -3.31
N TYR A 131 -1.83 20.30 -4.56
CA TYR A 131 -0.84 20.05 -5.62
C TYR A 131 0.25 21.14 -5.74
N ASN A 132 -0.16 22.42 -5.89
CA ASN A 132 0.82 23.52 -6.04
C ASN A 132 1.73 23.66 -4.82
N LYS A 133 1.19 23.43 -3.61
CA LYS A 133 1.99 23.44 -2.38
C LYS A 133 3.00 22.31 -2.38
N ALA A 134 2.59 21.10 -2.76
CA ALA A 134 3.49 19.95 -2.90
C ALA A 134 4.65 20.22 -3.87
N VAL A 135 4.40 20.93 -4.98
CA VAL A 135 5.42 21.36 -5.94
C VAL A 135 6.37 22.40 -5.32
N LEU A 136 5.83 23.45 -4.70
CA LEU A 136 6.63 24.53 -4.09
C LEU A 136 7.52 24.02 -2.93
N GLU A 137 7.06 23.02 -2.20
CA GLU A 137 7.75 22.47 -1.03
C GLU A 137 8.61 21.24 -1.35
N ALA A 138 8.63 20.73 -2.59
CA ALA A 138 9.29 19.47 -2.94
C ALA A 138 10.76 19.41 -2.49
N ASN A 139 11.52 20.49 -2.71
CA ASN A 139 12.94 20.59 -2.32
C ASN A 139 13.18 20.66 -0.80
N GLN A 140 12.14 20.80 0.02
CA GLN A 140 12.28 20.78 1.48
C GLN A 140 12.48 19.36 2.02
N TYR A 141 12.09 18.34 1.24
CA TYR A 141 12.15 16.92 1.62
C TYR A 141 13.33 16.23 0.95
N LYS A 142 14.50 16.36 1.58
CA LYS A 142 15.77 15.82 1.05
C LYS A 142 15.74 14.30 1.00
N GLY A 143 16.35 13.71 -0.03
CA GLY A 143 16.55 12.26 -0.13
C GLY A 143 15.25 11.45 -0.20
N VAL A 144 14.16 12.05 -0.71
CA VAL A 144 12.93 11.32 -1.03
C VAL A 144 12.99 10.95 -2.51
N HIS A 145 13.09 9.66 -2.81
CA HIS A 145 13.13 9.15 -4.17
C HIS A 145 11.96 8.20 -4.41
N TYR A 146 11.55 8.02 -5.67
CA TYR A 146 10.57 7.02 -6.06
C TYR A 146 10.98 6.28 -7.32
N VAL A 147 10.43 5.09 -7.50
CA VAL A 147 10.49 4.32 -8.75
C VAL A 147 9.09 3.83 -9.10
N LYS A 148 8.62 4.15 -10.31
CA LYS A 148 7.36 3.60 -10.83
C LYS A 148 7.65 2.29 -11.52
N ILE A 149 7.06 1.21 -11.02
CA ILE A 149 7.07 -0.06 -11.75
C ILE A 149 5.96 0.00 -12.81
N PRO A 150 6.28 -0.19 -14.11
CA PRO A 150 5.26 -0.20 -15.15
C PRO A 150 4.21 -1.28 -14.87
N SER A 151 2.95 -0.92 -15.05
CA SER A 151 1.86 -1.89 -14.93
C SER A 151 1.86 -2.80 -16.16
N VAL A 152 2.38 -4.01 -16.00
CA VAL A 152 2.47 -5.03 -17.04
C VAL A 152 1.65 -6.25 -16.62
N MET A 153 0.81 -6.75 -17.53
CA MET A 153 0.16 -8.05 -17.37
C MET A 153 1.11 -9.16 -17.79
N SER A 154 1.22 -10.22 -16.97
CA SER A 154 1.94 -11.43 -17.36
C SER A 154 1.33 -12.70 -16.77
N SER A 155 1.23 -13.75 -17.58
CA SER A 155 0.79 -15.07 -17.11
C SER A 155 1.86 -15.83 -16.32
N LYS A 156 3.10 -15.33 -16.36
CA LYS A 156 4.28 -15.84 -15.64
C LYS A 156 4.97 -14.71 -14.88
N PRO A 157 5.59 -14.99 -13.73
CA PRO A 157 6.42 -14.01 -13.05
C PRO A 157 7.49 -13.37 -13.95
N LEU A 158 7.63 -12.04 -13.89
CA LEU A 158 8.73 -11.32 -14.54
C LEU A 158 9.85 -11.05 -13.53
N ASP A 159 11.10 -11.18 -13.97
CA ASP A 159 12.27 -10.95 -13.10
C ASP A 159 12.80 -9.50 -13.16
N ASP A 160 12.27 -8.67 -14.06
CA ASP A 160 12.73 -7.29 -14.31
C ASP A 160 11.55 -6.43 -14.76
N ALA A 161 11.66 -5.12 -14.57
CA ALA A 161 10.69 -4.13 -15.00
C ALA A 161 11.42 -2.88 -15.50
N ASN A 162 11.04 -2.37 -16.67
CA ASN A 162 11.68 -1.19 -17.26
C ASN A 162 11.31 0.07 -16.47
N CYS A 163 12.11 0.41 -15.46
CA CYS A 163 11.85 1.48 -14.50
C CYS A 163 13.13 2.24 -14.18
N GLU A 164 13.00 3.42 -13.58
CA GLU A 164 14.13 4.23 -13.13
C GLU A 164 13.77 4.95 -11.83
N TRP A 165 14.76 5.15 -10.97
CA TRP A 165 14.59 5.95 -9.77
C TRP A 165 14.67 7.44 -10.09
N LYS A 166 13.76 8.20 -9.49
CA LYS A 166 13.69 9.66 -9.61
C LYS A 166 13.75 10.27 -8.23
N GLU A 167 14.62 11.26 -8.06
CA GLU A 167 14.60 12.16 -6.91
C GLU A 167 13.36 13.06 -6.98
N VAL A 168 12.73 13.31 -5.84
CA VAL A 168 11.61 14.24 -5.73
C VAL A 168 12.12 15.68 -5.74
N ASN A 169 11.63 16.46 -6.70
CA ASN A 169 11.85 17.89 -6.85
C ASN A 169 10.60 18.53 -7.51
N PRO A 170 10.54 19.87 -7.71
CA PRO A 170 9.39 20.52 -8.31
C PRO A 170 8.98 19.95 -9.68
N GLU A 171 9.92 19.41 -10.45
CA GLU A 171 9.70 18.84 -11.78
C GLU A 171 9.16 17.40 -11.73
N THR A 172 9.55 16.60 -10.73
CA THR A 172 9.25 15.16 -10.66
C THR A 172 8.17 14.80 -9.65
N VAL A 173 7.91 15.64 -8.65
CA VAL A 173 6.96 15.35 -7.56
C VAL A 173 5.55 15.06 -8.08
N GLY A 174 5.17 15.72 -9.18
CA GLY A 174 3.86 15.56 -9.81
C GLY A 174 3.55 14.14 -10.24
N ASP A 175 4.56 13.30 -10.51
CA ASP A 175 4.42 11.91 -10.96
C ASP A 175 4.49 10.87 -9.82
N ALA A 176 4.89 11.28 -8.61
CA ALA A 176 4.90 10.39 -7.45
C ALA A 176 3.46 10.05 -7.03
N SER A 177 3.25 8.86 -6.49
CA SER A 177 2.01 8.49 -5.80
C SER A 177 1.69 9.54 -4.73
N ALA A 178 0.53 10.17 -4.80
CA ALA A 178 0.13 11.21 -3.85
C ALA A 178 0.13 10.65 -2.42
N THR A 179 -0.59 9.54 -2.20
CA THR A 179 -0.65 8.86 -0.90
C THR A 179 0.74 8.47 -0.40
N GLY A 180 1.58 7.90 -1.27
CA GLY A 180 2.95 7.51 -0.91
C GLY A 180 3.87 8.69 -0.62
N TYR A 181 3.76 9.78 -1.38
CA TYR A 181 4.55 10.99 -1.20
C TYR A 181 4.23 11.67 0.13
N PHE A 182 2.95 11.87 0.46
CA PHE A 182 2.55 12.48 1.73
C PHE A 182 2.92 11.58 2.93
N PHE A 183 2.92 10.25 2.77
CA PHE A 183 3.51 9.34 3.75
C PHE A 183 5.03 9.60 3.91
N ALA A 184 5.77 9.66 2.80
CA ALA A 184 7.22 9.85 2.83
C ALA A 184 7.62 11.17 3.45
N GLN A 185 6.87 12.25 3.22
CA GLN A 185 7.10 13.55 3.86
C GLN A 185 7.10 13.45 5.38
N VAL A 186 6.11 12.77 5.96
CA VAL A 186 6.01 12.60 7.42
C VAL A 186 7.15 11.73 7.94
N ILE A 187 7.46 10.61 7.29
CA ILE A 187 8.55 9.72 7.71
C ILE A 187 9.92 10.42 7.61
N ASN A 188 10.20 11.06 6.47
CA ASN A 188 11.44 11.79 6.22
C ASN A 188 11.65 12.90 7.26
N LYS A 189 10.63 13.73 7.49
CA LYS A 189 10.73 14.85 8.44
C LYS A 189 10.82 14.39 9.90
N THR A 190 10.12 13.33 10.26
CA THR A 190 10.05 12.87 11.66
C THR A 190 11.30 12.09 12.06
N LEU A 191 11.83 11.27 11.14
CA LEU A 191 12.98 10.42 11.42
C LEU A 191 14.31 11.03 10.93
N ASP A 192 14.26 12.08 10.11
CA ASP A 192 15.41 12.76 9.49
C ASP A 192 16.30 11.79 8.68
N ILE A 193 15.67 11.04 7.78
CA ILE A 193 16.32 10.03 6.94
C ILE A 193 15.78 10.01 5.49
N PRO A 194 16.58 9.54 4.50
CA PRO A 194 16.08 9.28 3.15
C PRO A 194 14.93 8.27 3.11
N VAL A 195 14.00 8.44 2.18
CA VAL A 195 12.83 7.56 2.00
C VAL A 195 12.65 7.22 0.52
N GLY A 196 12.65 5.93 0.20
CA GLY A 196 12.40 5.39 -1.13
C GLY A 196 10.99 4.85 -1.27
N LEU A 197 10.30 5.21 -2.35
CA LEU A 197 8.96 4.71 -2.68
C LEU A 197 9.00 3.80 -3.92
N VAL A 198 8.72 2.51 -3.73
CA VAL A 198 8.59 1.55 -4.84
C VAL A 198 7.12 1.44 -5.23
N MET A 199 6.71 2.10 -6.30
CA MET A 199 5.32 2.21 -6.73
C MET A 199 4.92 1.03 -7.63
N ALA A 200 4.46 -0.06 -7.02
CA ALA A 200 3.97 -1.27 -7.67
C ALA A 200 2.43 -1.34 -7.61
N ASN A 201 1.78 -0.49 -8.38
CA ASN A 201 0.33 -0.29 -8.33
C ASN A 201 -0.31 -0.24 -9.73
N LYS A 202 -1.60 -0.61 -9.82
CA LYS A 202 -2.39 -0.59 -11.05
C LYS A 202 -3.88 -0.33 -10.80
N GLY A 203 -4.37 0.79 -11.31
CA GLY A 203 -5.77 1.19 -11.39
C GLY A 203 -6.71 0.10 -11.88
N GLY A 204 -7.84 -0.01 -11.18
CA GLY A 204 -8.91 -0.97 -11.48
C GLY A 204 -8.65 -2.39 -11.00
N SER A 205 -7.45 -2.74 -10.55
CA SER A 205 -7.14 -4.11 -10.13
C SER A 205 -7.94 -4.58 -8.91
N ARG A 206 -8.26 -5.87 -8.89
CA ARG A 206 -8.90 -6.57 -7.76
C ARG A 206 -7.84 -7.24 -6.89
N VAL A 207 -8.13 -7.61 -5.64
CA VAL A 207 -7.15 -8.27 -4.78
C VAL A 207 -6.60 -9.57 -5.40
N GLU A 208 -7.44 -10.34 -6.09
CA GLU A 208 -7.06 -11.57 -6.81
C GLU A 208 -6.14 -11.34 -8.02
N SER A 209 -6.02 -10.10 -8.50
CA SER A 209 -5.06 -9.73 -9.55
C SER A 209 -3.60 -9.87 -9.10
N TRP A 210 -3.37 -9.86 -7.78
CA TRP A 210 -2.06 -9.85 -7.15
C TRP A 210 -1.69 -11.20 -6.51
N LEU A 211 -2.67 -12.10 -6.37
CA LEU A 211 -2.43 -13.46 -5.88
C LEU A 211 -1.72 -14.31 -6.93
N ASP A 212 -0.84 -15.19 -6.47
CA ASP A 212 -0.17 -16.19 -7.29
C ASP A 212 -1.12 -17.31 -7.71
N ARG A 213 -0.65 -18.14 -8.63
CA ARG A 213 -1.44 -19.23 -9.20
C ARG A 213 -1.86 -20.27 -8.16
N ASP A 214 -1.04 -20.50 -7.13
CA ASP A 214 -1.28 -21.54 -6.13
C ASP A 214 -2.36 -21.11 -5.14
N TYR A 215 -2.28 -19.88 -4.63
CA TYR A 215 -3.32 -19.28 -3.81
C TYR A 215 -4.65 -19.19 -4.57
N LEU A 216 -4.63 -18.75 -5.83
CA LEU A 216 -5.84 -18.67 -6.64
C LEU A 216 -6.50 -20.04 -6.82
N LYS A 217 -5.72 -21.08 -7.17
CA LYS A 217 -6.26 -22.44 -7.32
C LYS A 217 -6.78 -23.04 -6.02
N LYS A 218 -6.09 -22.78 -4.90
CA LYS A 218 -6.42 -23.39 -3.60
C LYS A 218 -7.59 -22.70 -2.92
N ASN A 219 -7.66 -21.37 -3.02
CA ASN A 219 -8.53 -20.56 -2.17
C ASN A 219 -9.62 -19.80 -2.92
N THR A 220 -9.65 -19.88 -4.25
CA THR A 220 -10.63 -19.14 -5.08
C THR A 220 -11.27 -20.02 -6.15
N LYS A 221 -12.25 -19.46 -6.87
CA LYS A 221 -12.87 -20.05 -8.07
C LYS A 221 -12.56 -19.23 -9.33
N GLU A 222 -11.52 -18.41 -9.29
CA GLU A 222 -11.15 -17.58 -10.43
C GLU A 222 -10.60 -18.45 -11.58
N ASP A 223 -11.02 -18.15 -12.81
CA ASP A 223 -10.46 -18.80 -13.98
C ASP A 223 -9.07 -18.23 -14.26
N LEU A 224 -8.12 -19.10 -14.60
CA LEU A 224 -6.73 -18.75 -14.91
C LEU A 224 -6.34 -19.12 -16.34
N ASP A 225 -7.28 -19.65 -17.12
CA ASP A 225 -7.14 -19.84 -18.55
C ASP A 225 -7.45 -18.52 -19.26
N SER A 226 -6.50 -18.05 -20.06
CA SER A 226 -6.61 -16.75 -20.71
C SER A 226 -7.81 -16.64 -21.65
N VAL A 227 -8.19 -17.73 -22.33
CA VAL A 227 -9.33 -17.73 -23.27
C VAL A 227 -10.65 -17.67 -22.51
N LYS A 228 -10.74 -18.38 -21.38
CA LYS A 228 -11.94 -18.32 -20.53
C LYS A 228 -12.06 -16.99 -19.82
N MET A 229 -10.95 -16.42 -19.35
CA MET A 229 -10.93 -15.08 -18.74
C MET A 229 -11.45 -14.00 -19.70
N THR A 230 -10.98 -13.96 -20.95
CA THR A 230 -11.43 -12.95 -21.93
C THR A 230 -12.88 -13.08 -22.36
N LYS A 231 -13.49 -14.25 -22.16
CA LYS A 231 -14.91 -14.52 -22.46
C LYS A 231 -15.82 -14.39 -21.24
N ASN A 232 -15.27 -14.25 -20.04
CA ASN A 232 -16.06 -14.20 -18.82
C ASN A 232 -16.66 -12.79 -18.63
N PRO A 233 -17.99 -12.62 -18.59
CA PRO A 233 -18.62 -11.31 -18.46
C PRO A 233 -18.30 -10.61 -17.13
N LYS A 234 -17.82 -11.34 -16.11
CA LYS A 234 -17.28 -10.78 -14.86
C LYS A 234 -16.10 -9.83 -15.12
N PHE A 235 -15.31 -10.09 -16.16
CA PHE A 235 -14.12 -9.31 -16.49
C PHE A 235 -14.39 -8.40 -17.67
N LYS A 236 -15.24 -7.38 -17.46
CA LYS A 236 -15.52 -6.34 -18.47
C LYS A 236 -14.26 -5.62 -18.93
N TRP A 237 -13.23 -5.56 -18.08
CA TRP A 237 -11.97 -4.87 -18.33
C TRP A 237 -10.79 -5.74 -17.90
N ASP A 238 -9.67 -5.62 -18.61
CA ASP A 238 -8.47 -6.43 -18.41
C ASP A 238 -7.81 -6.22 -17.04
N PHE A 239 -7.93 -5.01 -16.48
CA PHE A 239 -7.44 -4.73 -15.14
C PHE A 239 -8.13 -5.56 -14.05
N LEU A 240 -9.29 -6.16 -14.31
CA LEU A 240 -9.99 -7.04 -13.36
C LEU A 240 -9.43 -8.47 -13.34
N TYR A 241 -8.55 -8.81 -14.29
CA TYR A 241 -8.05 -10.16 -14.43
C TYR A 241 -7.24 -10.60 -13.19
N PRO A 242 -7.50 -11.82 -12.66
CA PRO A 242 -6.69 -12.42 -11.60
C PRO A 242 -5.26 -12.71 -12.09
N LEU A 243 -4.31 -12.91 -11.18
CA LEU A 243 -2.93 -13.36 -11.41
C LEU A 243 -1.98 -12.38 -12.15
N LEU A 244 -2.47 -11.69 -13.18
CA LEU A 244 -1.59 -11.11 -14.20
C LEU A 244 -0.73 -9.95 -13.70
N TRP A 245 -1.29 -9.10 -12.84
CA TRP A 245 -0.63 -7.90 -12.35
C TRP A 245 0.39 -8.21 -11.25
N GLY A 246 0.09 -9.18 -10.38
CA GLY A 246 1.06 -9.71 -9.42
C GLY A 246 2.33 -10.23 -10.10
N ASN A 247 2.16 -11.00 -11.17
CA ASN A 247 3.28 -11.54 -11.94
C ASN A 247 4.10 -10.50 -12.70
N GLY A 248 3.44 -9.56 -13.40
CA GLY A 248 4.13 -8.63 -14.27
C GLY A 248 4.59 -7.34 -13.59
N THR A 249 3.88 -6.90 -12.56
CA THR A 249 4.14 -5.60 -11.89
C THR A 249 4.75 -5.78 -10.50
N PHE A 250 4.32 -6.75 -9.70
CA PHE A 250 4.80 -6.90 -8.33
C PHE A 250 6.00 -7.85 -8.21
N HIS A 251 6.03 -8.94 -8.98
CA HIS A 251 7.12 -9.92 -8.89
C HIS A 251 8.53 -9.34 -9.12
N PRO A 252 8.75 -8.37 -10.05
CA PRO A 252 10.07 -7.79 -10.27
C PRO A 252 10.73 -7.14 -9.04
N ILE A 253 9.95 -6.78 -8.01
CA ILE A 253 10.44 -6.09 -6.82
C ILE A 253 10.74 -7.02 -5.63
N LEU A 254 10.42 -8.31 -5.71
CA LEU A 254 10.47 -9.24 -4.56
C LEU A 254 11.88 -9.50 -4.01
N ASN A 255 12.92 -9.29 -4.81
CA ASN A 255 14.31 -9.41 -4.35
C ASN A 255 14.81 -8.11 -3.67
N TYR A 256 14.08 -7.00 -3.80
CA TYR A 256 14.46 -5.73 -3.19
C TYR A 256 14.23 -5.77 -1.67
N SER A 257 15.14 -5.16 -0.91
CA SER A 257 14.99 -5.06 0.55
C SER A 257 14.16 -3.84 0.92
N VAL A 258 13.10 -4.04 1.71
CA VAL A 258 12.09 -3.03 2.01
C VAL A 258 11.76 -3.01 3.50
N LYS A 259 11.28 -1.88 3.99
CA LYS A 259 10.80 -1.69 5.35
C LYS A 259 9.39 -2.22 5.55
N GLY A 260 8.53 -2.08 4.55
CA GLY A 260 7.13 -2.44 4.64
C GLY A 260 6.33 -2.09 3.39
N ILE A 261 5.03 -2.38 3.44
CA ILE A 261 4.10 -2.25 2.32
C ILE A 261 2.94 -1.34 2.73
N LEU A 262 2.69 -0.33 1.90
CA LEU A 262 1.51 0.51 1.91
C LEU A 262 0.54 0.00 0.85
N PHE A 263 -0.72 -0.23 1.21
CA PHE A 263 -1.69 -0.84 0.30
C PHE A 263 -3.01 -0.06 0.26
N TYR A 264 -3.39 0.45 -0.90
CA TYR A 264 -4.69 1.12 -1.09
C TYR A 264 -5.44 0.50 -2.27
N GLN A 265 -6.34 -0.42 -1.94
CA GLN A 265 -7.12 -1.20 -2.89
C GLN A 265 -8.46 -1.62 -2.30
N GLY A 266 -9.45 -1.81 -3.17
CA GLY A 266 -10.72 -2.41 -2.80
C GLY A 266 -11.86 -2.00 -3.72
N CYS A 267 -11.80 -0.84 -4.39
CA CYS A 267 -12.98 -0.31 -5.08
C CYS A 267 -13.53 -1.27 -6.15
N SER A 268 -12.67 -2.06 -6.80
CA SER A 268 -13.07 -3.07 -7.80
C SER A 268 -13.59 -4.39 -7.19
N ASN A 269 -13.50 -4.54 -5.87
CA ASN A 269 -14.04 -5.66 -5.08
C ASN A 269 -15.36 -5.28 -4.37
N VAL A 270 -15.89 -4.06 -4.57
CA VAL A 270 -17.21 -3.69 -4.04
C VAL A 270 -18.27 -4.64 -4.61
N GLY A 271 -19.11 -5.19 -3.73
CA GLY A 271 -20.10 -6.23 -4.08
C GLY A 271 -19.58 -7.66 -3.96
N ASP A 272 -18.32 -7.88 -3.56
CA ASP A 272 -17.83 -9.24 -3.27
C ASP A 272 -18.55 -9.86 -2.06
N PRO A 273 -18.80 -11.18 -2.07
CA PRO A 273 -19.45 -11.88 -0.97
C PRO A 273 -18.76 -11.65 0.39
N ASP A 274 -19.55 -11.69 1.46
CA ASP A 274 -19.06 -11.45 2.83
C ASP A 274 -17.86 -12.34 3.19
N GLY A 275 -16.84 -11.72 3.79
CA GLY A 275 -15.59 -12.35 4.20
C GLY A 275 -14.63 -12.72 3.06
N GLN A 276 -15.03 -12.66 1.79
CA GLN A 276 -14.17 -13.02 0.66
C GLN A 276 -12.97 -12.08 0.55
N TYR A 277 -13.18 -10.77 0.64
CA TYR A 277 -12.10 -9.80 0.57
C TYR A 277 -11.15 -9.94 1.77
N THR A 278 -11.71 -10.08 2.97
CA THR A 278 -10.93 -10.30 4.21
C THR A 278 -9.95 -11.47 4.05
N LYS A 279 -10.46 -12.62 3.58
CA LYS A 279 -9.64 -13.82 3.36
C LYS A 279 -8.58 -13.59 2.28
N ARG A 280 -8.96 -13.04 1.13
CA ARG A 280 -8.03 -12.85 -0.01
C ARG A 280 -6.94 -11.84 0.31
N LEU A 281 -7.24 -10.78 1.07
CA LEU A 281 -6.23 -9.83 1.51
C LEU A 281 -5.24 -10.49 2.48
N ALA A 282 -5.73 -11.30 3.42
CA ALA A 282 -4.86 -12.05 4.32
C ALA A 282 -3.95 -13.04 3.57
N ASP A 283 -4.51 -13.76 2.59
CA ASP A 283 -3.73 -14.63 1.69
C ASP A 283 -2.66 -13.85 0.94
N LEU A 284 -2.99 -12.67 0.40
CA LEU A 284 -2.05 -11.82 -0.33
C LEU A 284 -0.89 -11.33 0.55
N VAL A 285 -1.17 -10.91 1.78
CA VAL A 285 -0.13 -10.47 2.71
C VAL A 285 0.77 -11.64 3.12
N ALA A 286 0.20 -12.81 3.38
CA ALA A 286 0.96 -14.02 3.66
C ALA A 286 1.87 -14.40 2.47
N GLN A 287 1.34 -14.32 1.25
CA GLN A 287 2.08 -14.52 0.00
C GLN A 287 3.26 -13.56 -0.12
N TRP A 288 3.03 -12.25 0.02
CA TRP A 288 4.10 -11.27 -0.10
C TRP A 288 5.17 -11.42 0.96
N ARG A 289 4.82 -11.70 2.22
CA ARG A 289 5.81 -11.98 3.27
C ARG A 289 6.66 -13.22 2.95
N ARG A 290 6.02 -14.29 2.45
CA ARG A 290 6.70 -15.51 1.99
C ARG A 290 7.66 -15.20 0.83
N ASP A 291 7.25 -14.36 -0.11
CA ASP A 291 7.99 -14.11 -1.35
C ASP A 291 9.14 -13.10 -1.17
N PHE A 292 8.94 -12.03 -0.39
CA PHE A 292 10.00 -11.10 -0.01
C PHE A 292 11.07 -11.75 0.87
N LYS A 293 10.69 -12.76 1.68
CA LYS A 293 11.56 -13.47 2.62
C LYS A 293 12.27 -12.53 3.61
N GLN A 294 11.55 -11.50 4.05
CA GLN A 294 12.05 -10.44 4.95
C GLN A 294 11.28 -10.43 6.28
N GLY A 295 10.89 -11.62 6.73
CA GLY A 295 10.13 -11.80 7.96
C GLY A 295 8.70 -11.26 7.85
N GLU A 296 8.17 -10.80 8.99
CA GLU A 296 6.82 -10.25 9.09
C GLU A 296 6.81 -8.78 8.71
N LEU A 297 6.99 -8.46 7.42
CA LEU A 297 6.99 -7.09 6.92
C LEU A 297 5.73 -6.32 7.39
N PRO A 298 5.88 -5.10 7.95
CA PRO A 298 4.77 -4.20 8.25
C PRO A 298 3.85 -4.00 7.03
N PHE A 299 2.54 -4.13 7.27
CA PHE A 299 1.53 -3.96 6.23
C PHE A 299 0.48 -2.93 6.66
N TYR A 300 0.53 -1.74 6.08
CA TYR A 300 -0.42 -0.67 6.37
C TYR A 300 -1.31 -0.43 5.18
N PHE A 301 -2.63 -0.47 5.38
CA PHE A 301 -3.58 -0.39 4.29
C PHE A 301 -4.72 0.59 4.56
N VAL A 302 -5.47 0.92 3.51
CA VAL A 302 -6.45 2.00 3.53
C VAL A 302 -7.83 1.48 3.21
N GLN A 303 -8.81 1.82 4.04
CA GLN A 303 -10.22 1.59 3.77
C GLN A 303 -10.65 2.37 2.53
N ILE A 304 -11.48 1.78 1.65
CA ILE A 304 -12.00 2.55 0.51
C ILE A 304 -12.87 3.71 1.00
N ALA A 305 -12.78 4.83 0.29
CA ALA A 305 -13.58 6.01 0.58
C ALA A 305 -15.06 5.78 0.25
N PRO A 306 -15.99 6.50 0.91
CA PRO A 306 -17.40 6.58 0.50
C PRO A 306 -17.55 6.89 -0.99
N TYR A 307 -18.47 6.19 -1.67
CA TYR A 307 -18.76 6.39 -3.08
C TYR A 307 -20.17 5.87 -3.39
N HIS A 308 -20.93 6.57 -4.24
CA HIS A 308 -22.34 6.24 -4.46
C HIS A 308 -22.60 4.81 -4.95
N ASN A 309 -21.68 4.17 -5.68
CA ASN A 309 -21.84 2.80 -6.20
C ASN A 309 -23.19 2.55 -6.91
N GLY A 310 -23.74 3.58 -7.58
CA GLY A 310 -25.05 3.54 -8.24
C GLY A 310 -26.26 3.87 -7.35
N ASP A 311 -26.12 3.79 -6.03
CA ASP A 311 -27.15 4.17 -5.05
C ASP A 311 -26.50 4.60 -3.73
N VAL A 312 -26.58 5.89 -3.38
CA VAL A 312 -25.99 6.42 -2.14
C VAL A 312 -26.48 5.71 -0.88
N ASN A 313 -27.70 5.17 -0.90
CA ASN A 313 -28.32 4.50 0.23
C ASN A 313 -28.05 3.00 0.29
N GLY A 314 -27.44 2.42 -0.75
CA GLY A 314 -27.09 1.00 -0.82
C GLY A 314 -25.98 0.62 0.16
N ASP A 315 -25.64 -0.68 0.22
CA ASP A 315 -24.75 -1.22 1.27
C ASP A 315 -23.52 -1.99 0.77
N TRP A 316 -23.25 -1.99 -0.54
CA TRP A 316 -22.12 -2.73 -1.10
C TRP A 316 -20.76 -2.15 -0.69
N GLY A 317 -20.64 -0.83 -0.72
CA GLY A 317 -19.46 -0.08 -0.25
C GLY A 317 -19.16 -0.33 1.24
N PRO A 318 -20.09 -0.07 2.17
CA PRO A 318 -19.86 -0.30 3.59
C PRO A 318 -19.60 -1.77 3.93
N LYS A 319 -20.22 -2.74 3.24
CA LYS A 319 -19.88 -4.17 3.42
C LYS A 319 -18.42 -4.47 3.04
N LEU A 320 -17.90 -3.88 1.96
CA LEU A 320 -16.47 -4.03 1.66
C LEU A 320 -15.59 -3.34 2.70
N ARG A 321 -15.96 -2.14 3.15
CA ARG A 321 -15.24 -1.41 4.21
C ARG A 321 -15.18 -2.20 5.52
N GLU A 322 -16.25 -2.91 5.87
CA GLU A 322 -16.30 -3.85 6.99
C GLU A 322 -15.36 -5.04 6.77
N GLN A 323 -15.32 -5.61 5.56
CA GLN A 323 -14.35 -6.67 5.23
C GLN A 323 -12.89 -6.20 5.33
N GLN A 324 -12.59 -4.95 4.94
CA GLN A 324 -11.26 -4.34 5.13
C GLN A 324 -10.92 -4.17 6.61
N PHE A 325 -11.86 -3.67 7.41
CA PHE A 325 -11.69 -3.56 8.86
C PHE A 325 -11.43 -4.92 9.51
N ASN A 326 -12.18 -5.95 9.11
CA ASN A 326 -11.96 -7.31 9.61
C ASN A 326 -10.63 -7.91 9.14
N ALA A 327 -10.09 -7.51 7.98
CA ALA A 327 -8.76 -7.93 7.55
C ALA A 327 -7.66 -7.45 8.51
N ALA A 328 -7.78 -6.25 9.07
CA ALA A 328 -6.81 -5.72 10.03
C ALA A 328 -6.73 -6.54 11.32
N LYS A 329 -7.82 -7.23 11.68
CA LYS A 329 -7.88 -8.09 12.88
C LYS A 329 -7.16 -9.43 12.69
N VAL A 330 -7.03 -9.91 11.45
CA VAL A 330 -6.50 -11.24 11.15
C VAL A 330 -5.11 -11.20 10.51
N ILE A 331 -4.67 -10.04 10.00
CA ILE A 331 -3.34 -9.85 9.43
C ILE A 331 -2.39 -9.35 10.54
N PRO A 332 -1.38 -10.15 10.97
CA PRO A 332 -0.44 -9.72 12.00
C PRO A 332 0.48 -8.60 11.47
N ASN A 333 1.09 -7.82 12.38
CA ASN A 333 1.90 -6.63 12.07
C ASN A 333 1.29 -5.77 10.94
N SER A 334 0.04 -5.37 11.15
CA SER A 334 -0.71 -4.54 10.21
C SER A 334 -1.43 -3.38 10.89
N GLY A 335 -1.95 -2.48 10.06
CA GLY A 335 -2.79 -1.37 10.49
C GLY A 335 -3.65 -0.87 9.33
N ILE A 336 -4.83 -0.34 9.66
CA ILE A 336 -5.79 0.17 8.67
C ILE A 336 -6.08 1.65 8.93
N VAL A 337 -6.11 2.43 7.86
CA VAL A 337 -6.52 3.85 7.85
C VAL A 337 -7.96 3.98 7.40
N CYS A 338 -8.77 4.67 8.21
CA CYS A 338 -10.13 5.05 7.84
C CYS A 338 -10.10 6.31 6.95
N THR A 339 -11.01 6.37 5.98
CA THR A 339 -11.16 7.46 5.00
C THR A 339 -12.57 8.02 4.94
N GLU A 340 -13.45 7.65 5.88
CA GLU A 340 -14.85 8.07 5.92
C GLU A 340 -15.04 9.59 5.90
N ASP A 341 -14.11 10.32 6.52
CA ASP A 341 -14.11 11.78 6.66
C ASP A 341 -13.21 12.50 5.64
N LEU A 342 -12.60 11.77 4.69
CA LEU A 342 -11.67 12.30 3.69
C LEU A 342 -12.29 12.40 2.30
N VAL A 343 -13.59 12.74 2.27
CA VAL A 343 -14.39 12.95 1.07
C VAL A 343 -15.33 14.12 1.31
N TYR A 344 -15.39 15.05 0.36
CA TYR A 344 -16.35 16.14 0.45
C TYR A 344 -17.76 15.70 0.00
N PRO A 345 -18.84 16.34 0.49
CA PRO A 345 -20.21 16.02 0.05
C PRO A 345 -20.42 16.07 -1.47
N TYR A 346 -19.70 16.95 -2.17
CA TYR A 346 -19.80 17.08 -3.64
C TYR A 346 -19.04 15.99 -4.41
N GLU A 347 -18.23 15.17 -3.73
CA GLU A 347 -17.44 14.07 -4.33
C GLU A 347 -18.21 12.73 -4.34
N VAL A 348 -19.52 12.76 -4.17
CA VAL A 348 -20.38 11.56 -4.15
C VAL A 348 -20.22 10.63 -5.38
N GLU A 349 -19.96 11.21 -6.55
CA GLU A 349 -19.68 10.51 -7.81
C GLU A 349 -18.18 10.48 -8.17
N GLN A 350 -17.30 10.90 -7.26
CA GLN A 350 -15.85 10.89 -7.45
C GLN A 350 -15.22 9.68 -6.73
N ILE A 351 -14.84 8.66 -7.50
CA ILE A 351 -14.19 7.45 -6.96
C ILE A 351 -12.72 7.69 -6.54
N HIS A 352 -12.16 8.84 -6.93
CA HIS A 352 -10.82 9.32 -6.54
C HIS A 352 -10.90 10.65 -5.77
N PRO A 353 -11.34 10.65 -4.49
CA PRO A 353 -11.45 11.87 -3.69
C PRO A 353 -10.12 12.64 -3.61
N CYS A 354 -10.17 13.97 -3.58
CA CYS A 354 -8.99 14.82 -3.72
C CYS A 354 -8.08 14.83 -2.49
N GLN A 355 -8.59 14.48 -1.31
CA GLN A 355 -7.87 14.52 -0.04
C GLN A 355 -6.89 13.34 0.14
N LYS A 356 -5.76 13.36 -0.58
CA LYS A 356 -4.71 12.30 -0.47
C LYS A 356 -3.68 12.54 0.62
N GLN A 357 -3.41 13.79 0.96
CA GLN A 357 -2.48 14.15 2.02
C GLN A 357 -2.81 13.50 3.37
N PRO A 358 -4.02 13.67 3.93
CA PRO A 358 -4.36 13.05 5.21
C PRO A 358 -4.34 11.52 5.18
N VAL A 359 -4.54 10.89 4.02
CA VAL A 359 -4.40 9.42 3.89
C VAL A 359 -2.94 9.00 4.10
N GLY A 360 -1.99 9.66 3.42
CA GLY A 360 -0.56 9.40 3.56
C GLY A 360 -0.06 9.69 4.97
N GLU A 361 -0.51 10.80 5.58
CA GLU A 361 -0.19 11.17 6.96
C GLU A 361 -0.67 10.10 7.95
N ARG A 362 -1.93 9.63 7.84
CA ARG A 362 -2.47 8.56 8.70
C ARG A 362 -1.72 7.24 8.56
N LEU A 363 -1.27 6.88 7.35
CA LEU A 363 -0.39 5.72 7.14
C LEU A 363 0.95 5.91 7.85
N ALA A 364 1.50 7.13 7.84
CA ALA A 364 2.74 7.43 8.53
C ALA A 364 2.56 7.36 10.06
N LEU A 365 1.40 7.77 10.60
CA LEU A 365 1.09 7.59 12.02
C LEU A 365 1.12 6.10 12.42
N GLN A 366 0.54 5.23 11.59
CA GLN A 366 0.57 3.78 11.80
C GLN A 366 2.01 3.25 11.81
N ALA A 367 2.85 3.65 10.85
CA ALA A 367 4.24 3.24 10.78
C ALA A 367 5.07 3.78 11.96
N LEU A 368 4.99 5.06 12.29
CA LEU A 368 5.73 5.69 13.39
C LEU A 368 5.40 5.03 14.74
N SER A 369 4.11 4.74 14.98
CA SER A 369 3.66 4.09 16.21
C SER A 369 4.05 2.59 16.25
N LYS A 370 3.65 1.81 15.25
CA LYS A 370 3.75 0.33 15.29
C LYS A 370 5.10 -0.21 14.80
N THR A 371 5.77 0.46 13.85
CA THR A 371 7.08 0.02 13.31
C THR A 371 8.25 0.70 14.02
N TYR A 372 8.16 2.00 14.30
CA TYR A 372 9.25 2.77 14.93
C TYR A 372 9.08 2.96 16.45
N GLY A 373 7.98 2.49 17.03
CA GLY A 373 7.78 2.45 18.48
C GLY A 373 7.51 3.80 19.13
N MET A 374 6.97 4.78 18.39
CA MET A 374 6.68 6.12 18.91
C MET A 374 5.41 6.12 19.80
N LYS A 375 5.61 6.00 21.11
CA LYS A 375 4.52 5.76 22.09
C LYS A 375 3.60 6.95 22.40
N GLY A 376 3.94 8.16 21.99
CA GLY A 376 3.15 9.38 22.26
C GLY A 376 2.13 9.73 21.18
N LEU A 377 2.02 8.90 20.13
CA LEU A 377 1.26 9.23 18.94
C LEU A 377 -0.13 8.58 18.97
N PHE A 378 -1.17 9.40 18.81
CA PHE A 378 -2.51 8.88 18.52
C PHE A 378 -2.54 8.44 17.07
N SER A 379 -2.43 7.13 16.86
CA SER A 379 -2.30 6.54 15.52
C SER A 379 -3.52 5.75 15.09
N GLU A 380 -4.36 5.29 16.02
CA GLU A 380 -5.48 4.39 15.72
C GLU A 380 -6.81 5.12 15.73
N SER A 381 -7.62 4.87 14.70
CA SER A 381 -8.99 5.39 14.61
C SER A 381 -9.88 4.75 15.67
N MET A 382 -10.92 5.49 16.06
CA MET A 382 -11.93 5.02 17.00
C MET A 382 -12.73 3.85 16.41
N THR A 383 -13.09 2.87 17.24
CA THR A 383 -13.85 1.69 16.80
C THR A 383 -14.99 1.38 17.75
N PHE A 384 -16.08 0.81 17.24
CA PHE A 384 -17.18 0.33 18.07
C PHE A 384 -16.70 -0.73 19.06
N LYS A 385 -17.05 -0.54 20.34
CA LYS A 385 -16.74 -1.49 21.41
C LYS A 385 -17.98 -2.25 21.85
N GLU A 386 -18.97 -1.53 22.37
CA GLU A 386 -20.19 -2.11 22.92
C GLU A 386 -21.33 -1.09 22.94
N MET A 387 -22.57 -1.60 23.01
CA MET A 387 -23.75 -0.78 23.22
C MET A 387 -24.70 -1.42 24.23
N LYS A 388 -25.53 -0.58 24.86
CA LYS A 388 -26.72 -1.01 25.60
C LYS A 388 -27.92 -0.15 25.25
N ILE A 389 -29.10 -0.75 25.29
CA ILE A 389 -30.37 -0.04 25.04
C ILE A 389 -31.04 0.24 26.39
N VAL A 390 -31.44 1.49 26.60
CA VAL A 390 -32.18 1.96 27.79
C VAL A 390 -33.40 2.73 27.31
N GLY A 391 -34.58 2.09 27.35
CA GLY A 391 -35.79 2.67 26.79
C GLY A 391 -35.67 2.86 25.28
N ASP A 392 -35.78 4.10 24.82
CA ASP A 392 -35.64 4.51 23.41
C ASP A 392 -34.21 4.99 23.06
N THR A 393 -33.28 4.91 24.01
CA THR A 393 -31.93 5.44 23.87
C THR A 393 -30.91 4.31 23.73
N VAL A 394 -30.06 4.39 22.71
CA VAL A 394 -28.88 3.52 22.58
C VAL A 394 -27.69 4.24 23.21
N LYS A 395 -27.09 3.65 24.24
CA LYS A 395 -25.81 4.08 24.82
C LYS A 395 -24.68 3.29 24.16
N VAL A 396 -23.59 3.96 23.78
CA VAL A 396 -22.50 3.37 23.00
C VAL A 396 -21.14 3.77 23.58
N HIS A 397 -20.25 2.79 23.67
CA HIS A 397 -18.83 2.99 23.97
C HIS A 397 -17.96 2.61 22.77
N PHE A 398 -16.80 3.23 22.71
CA PHE A 398 -15.83 3.04 21.65
C PHE A 398 -14.44 2.73 22.23
N ASP A 399 -13.66 1.96 21.48
CA ASP A 399 -12.22 1.78 21.73
C ASP A 399 -11.41 2.86 21.00
N ASN A 400 -10.14 3.06 21.40
CA ASN A 400 -9.21 4.04 20.82
C ASN A 400 -9.71 5.50 20.89
N THR A 401 -10.42 5.87 21.95
CA THR A 401 -10.85 7.25 22.20
C THR A 401 -9.70 8.17 22.58
N TYR A 402 -8.60 7.60 23.09
CA TYR A 402 -7.51 8.35 23.70
C TYR A 402 -8.01 9.35 24.77
N GLY A 403 -9.05 8.94 25.51
CA GLY A 403 -9.60 9.70 26.62
C GLY A 403 -10.61 10.78 26.25
N ALA A 404 -10.95 10.97 24.97
CA ALA A 404 -11.97 11.95 24.59
C ALA A 404 -12.73 11.60 23.29
N TYR A 405 -13.94 12.15 23.17
CA TYR A 405 -14.71 12.16 21.93
C TYR A 405 -14.68 13.56 21.32
N ASN A 406 -14.32 13.65 20.04
CA ASN A 406 -14.59 14.84 19.23
C ASN A 406 -15.80 14.49 18.36
N ARG A 407 -17.00 15.00 18.61
CA ARG A 407 -17.43 16.23 19.30
C ARG A 407 -18.49 15.93 20.38
N PHE A 408 -18.80 16.91 21.23
CA PHE A 408 -19.81 16.75 22.30
C PHE A 408 -21.26 16.72 21.79
N GLU A 409 -21.58 17.50 20.75
CA GLU A 409 -22.92 17.62 20.19
C GLU A 409 -22.86 17.69 18.66
N GLY A 410 -24.02 17.62 17.99
CA GLY A 410 -24.10 17.67 16.53
C GLY A 410 -23.38 16.50 15.86
N ILE A 411 -23.36 15.34 16.53
CA ILE A 411 -22.76 14.13 16.00
C ILE A 411 -23.69 13.56 14.92
N GLU A 412 -23.13 13.32 13.74
CA GLU A 412 -23.82 12.84 12.54
C GLU A 412 -23.30 11.48 12.10
N GLY A 413 -24.05 10.79 11.23
CA GLY A 413 -23.68 9.50 10.65
C GLY A 413 -24.35 8.28 11.30
N PHE A 414 -25.03 8.46 12.44
CA PHE A 414 -25.74 7.37 13.11
C PHE A 414 -27.14 7.12 12.54
N GLU A 415 -27.51 5.85 12.48
CA GLU A 415 -28.86 5.37 12.21
C GLU A 415 -29.25 4.27 13.21
N VAL A 416 -30.52 4.21 13.59
CA VAL A 416 -31.07 3.17 14.46
C VAL A 416 -32.27 2.50 13.79
N ALA A 417 -32.47 1.22 14.09
CA ALA A 417 -33.63 0.46 13.62
C ALA A 417 -34.35 -0.23 14.78
N GLY A 418 -35.68 -0.38 14.64
CA GLY A 418 -36.49 -1.22 15.51
C GLY A 418 -36.59 -2.66 14.99
N GLU A 419 -37.55 -3.43 15.54
CA GLU A 419 -37.80 -4.81 15.12
C GLU A 419 -38.28 -4.93 13.65
N ASP A 420 -38.80 -3.84 13.08
CA ASP A 420 -39.18 -3.72 11.67
C ASP A 420 -38.00 -3.68 10.70
N LYS A 421 -36.77 -3.56 11.24
CA LYS A 421 -35.50 -3.54 10.50
C LYS A 421 -35.33 -2.33 9.58
N VAL A 422 -36.11 -1.28 9.78
CA VAL A 422 -36.00 -0.04 9.01
C VAL A 422 -35.06 0.91 9.75
N PHE A 423 -33.97 1.31 9.10
CA PHE A 423 -33.01 2.26 9.66
C PHE A 423 -33.47 3.69 9.45
N HIS A 424 -33.55 4.43 10.55
CA HIS A 424 -33.89 5.85 10.60
C HIS A 424 -32.68 6.66 11.06
N LYS A 425 -32.55 7.89 10.54
CA LYS A 425 -31.52 8.84 11.00
C LYS A 425 -31.64 9.02 12.52
N ALA A 426 -30.50 9.04 13.19
CA ALA A 426 -30.43 9.27 14.62
C ALA A 426 -29.61 10.53 14.93
N THR A 427 -29.92 11.15 16.07
CA THR A 427 -29.09 12.20 16.66
C THR A 427 -28.24 11.57 17.76
N ALA A 428 -26.97 11.95 17.82
CA ALA A 428 -26.06 11.52 18.85
C ALA A 428 -25.43 12.70 19.60
N LYS A 429 -25.13 12.48 20.88
CA LYS A 429 -24.38 13.43 21.72
C LYS A 429 -23.56 12.70 22.77
N HIS A 430 -22.50 13.35 23.23
CA HIS A 430 -21.82 12.95 24.43
C HIS A 430 -22.77 13.10 25.64
N PHE A 431 -22.77 12.09 26.49
CA PHE A 431 -23.55 12.05 27.71
C PHE A 431 -22.59 11.85 28.86
N TRP A 432 -22.68 12.73 29.85
CA TRP A 432 -21.98 12.61 31.12
C TRP A 432 -22.97 12.86 32.27
N GLN A 433 -22.86 12.08 33.34
CA GLN A 433 -23.49 12.37 34.62
C GLN A 433 -22.60 11.91 35.77
N GLU A 434 -22.85 12.42 36.97
CA GLU A 434 -22.10 12.03 38.17
C GLU A 434 -22.37 10.56 38.57
N GLY A 435 -21.32 9.88 39.05
CA GLY A 435 -21.38 8.54 39.63
C GLY A 435 -20.44 7.53 38.96
N ASN A 436 -20.37 6.32 39.52
CA ASN A 436 -19.37 5.31 39.15
C ASN A 436 -19.83 4.27 38.11
N ASP A 437 -21.02 4.40 37.53
CA ASP A 437 -21.45 3.52 36.43
C ASP A 437 -20.61 3.84 35.17
N PRO A 438 -19.94 2.88 34.53
CA PRO A 438 -19.20 3.12 33.29
C PRO A 438 -20.04 3.77 32.17
N TRP A 439 -21.37 3.63 32.22
CA TRP A 439 -22.32 4.22 31.28
C TRP A 439 -22.83 5.60 31.69
N ASN A 440 -22.26 6.17 32.75
CA ASN A 440 -22.42 7.57 33.09
C ASN A 440 -21.64 8.48 32.15
N GLU A 441 -20.64 7.96 31.42
CA GLU A 441 -19.94 8.68 30.35
C GLU A 441 -19.94 7.83 29.07
N CYS A 442 -20.68 8.25 28.05
CA CYS A 442 -20.83 7.51 26.80
C CYS A 442 -21.35 8.42 25.67
N VAL A 443 -21.49 7.88 24.46
CA VAL A 443 -22.35 8.51 23.45
C VAL A 443 -23.75 7.95 23.58
N ILE A 444 -24.75 8.82 23.61
CA ILE A 444 -26.15 8.43 23.48
C ILE A 444 -26.66 8.74 22.07
N VAL A 445 -27.44 7.82 21.53
CA VAL A 445 -28.02 7.87 20.20
C VAL A 445 -29.52 7.63 20.30
N THR A 446 -30.31 8.52 19.70
CA THR A 446 -31.78 8.49 19.75
C THR A 446 -32.37 8.85 18.40
N SER A 447 -33.53 8.29 18.06
CA SER A 447 -34.33 8.72 16.91
C SER A 447 -35.79 8.89 17.32
N PRO A 448 -36.47 9.99 16.95
CA PRO A 448 -37.89 10.16 17.26
C PRO A 448 -38.76 9.10 16.59
N GLU A 449 -38.29 8.51 15.48
CA GLU A 449 -38.98 7.50 14.67
C GLU A 449 -38.85 6.08 15.27
N VAL A 450 -37.89 5.84 16.17
CA VAL A 450 -37.60 4.50 16.72
C VAL A 450 -37.69 4.50 18.23
N LYS A 451 -38.82 4.01 18.77
CA LYS A 451 -39.09 3.95 20.22
C LYS A 451 -38.49 2.75 20.94
N LYS A 452 -38.15 1.70 20.20
CA LYS A 452 -37.56 0.46 20.72
C LYS A 452 -36.42 0.04 19.80
N PRO A 453 -35.25 0.70 19.89
CA PRO A 453 -34.13 0.37 19.02
C PRO A 453 -33.61 -1.03 19.33
N VAL A 454 -33.23 -1.77 18.30
CA VAL A 454 -32.60 -3.10 18.39
C VAL A 454 -31.29 -3.17 17.62
N ALA A 455 -31.02 -2.22 16.73
CA ALA A 455 -29.79 -2.14 15.96
C ALA A 455 -29.32 -0.70 15.77
N LEU A 456 -28.01 -0.54 15.61
CA LEU A 456 -27.30 0.71 15.40
C LEU A 456 -26.34 0.57 14.22
N ARG A 457 -26.25 1.62 13.41
CA ARG A 457 -25.28 1.78 12.31
C ARG A 457 -24.59 3.13 12.43
N TYR A 458 -23.35 3.19 11.98
CA TYR A 458 -22.61 4.44 11.75
C TYR A 458 -21.99 4.40 10.35
N CYS A 459 -22.34 5.37 9.51
CA CYS A 459 -21.82 5.50 8.13
C CYS A 459 -21.93 4.20 7.30
N PHE A 460 -22.99 3.43 7.52
CA PHE A 460 -23.18 2.12 6.88
C PHE A 460 -24.08 2.21 5.65
N ARG A 461 -23.77 3.18 4.78
CA ARG A 461 -24.32 3.34 3.43
C ARG A 461 -23.19 3.58 2.45
N ASN A 462 -23.45 3.36 1.16
CA ASN A 462 -22.50 3.59 0.07
C ASN A 462 -21.88 4.99 0.15
N PHE A 463 -22.71 6.00 0.44
CA PHE A 463 -22.24 7.35 0.73
C PHE A 463 -23.03 7.98 1.90
N GLN A 464 -22.42 8.03 3.08
CA GLN A 464 -22.99 8.71 4.25
C GLN A 464 -21.86 9.18 5.15
N LEU A 465 -21.59 10.48 5.13
CA LEU A 465 -20.53 11.06 5.95
C LEU A 465 -20.92 11.07 7.43
N GLY A 466 -19.91 10.89 8.27
CA GLY A 466 -19.98 11.06 9.72
C GLY A 466 -18.91 12.04 10.18
N ASN A 467 -19.05 12.55 11.40
CA ASN A 467 -18.18 13.61 11.91
C ASN A 467 -17.59 13.29 13.30
N MET A 468 -17.63 12.03 13.70
CA MET A 468 -17.12 11.58 15.00
C MET A 468 -15.68 11.12 14.90
N ALA A 469 -14.84 11.59 15.82
CA ALA A 469 -13.42 11.29 15.92
C ALA A 469 -12.97 11.16 17.39
N ASN A 470 -11.77 10.65 17.61
CA ASN A 470 -11.13 10.61 18.93
C ASN A 470 -10.31 11.89 19.23
N ALA A 471 -9.60 11.92 20.36
CA ALA A 471 -8.73 13.04 20.76
C ALA A 471 -7.64 13.40 19.74
N GLY A 472 -7.27 12.48 18.85
CA GLY A 472 -6.28 12.70 17.78
C GLY A 472 -6.88 13.18 16.46
N ASN A 473 -8.18 13.52 16.43
CA ASN A 473 -8.93 13.79 15.20
C ASN A 473 -8.88 12.63 14.19
N LEU A 474 -8.76 11.38 14.67
CA LEU A 474 -8.89 10.20 13.83
C LEU A 474 -10.35 9.70 13.88
N PRO A 475 -10.99 9.45 12.72
CA PRO A 475 -12.42 9.22 12.64
C PRO A 475 -12.83 7.87 13.26
N LEU A 476 -14.11 7.77 13.63
CA LEU A 476 -14.79 6.52 13.92
C LEU A 476 -14.91 5.68 12.64
N PHE A 477 -14.50 4.42 12.71
CA PHE A 477 -14.75 3.48 11.62
C PHE A 477 -16.26 3.23 11.40
N PRO A 478 -16.73 3.15 10.13
CA PRO A 478 -18.06 2.67 9.83
C PRO A 478 -18.33 1.29 10.45
N PHE A 479 -19.51 1.11 11.02
CA PHE A 479 -19.89 -0.17 11.63
C PHE A 479 -21.41 -0.38 11.60
N ARG A 480 -21.81 -1.64 11.84
CA ARG A 480 -23.19 -2.04 12.12
C ARG A 480 -23.25 -3.02 13.28
N THR A 481 -24.38 -3.08 13.96
CA THR A 481 -24.64 -4.09 15.02
C THR A 481 -25.65 -5.16 14.60
N ASP A 482 -26.31 -5.00 13.45
CA ASP A 482 -27.19 -6.00 12.87
C ASP A 482 -26.42 -7.02 12.01
N ASN A 483 -27.09 -8.13 11.70
CA ASN A 483 -26.61 -9.18 10.80
C ASN A 483 -27.58 -9.43 9.63
N TRP A 484 -28.42 -8.45 9.30
CA TRP A 484 -29.49 -8.59 8.30
C TRP A 484 -28.98 -8.36 6.88
#